data_AF-A0A4P9A291-F1
#
_entry.id   AF-A0A4P9A291-F1
#
_cell.length_a   1.000
_cell.length_b   1.000
_cell.length_c   1.000
_cell.angle_alpha   90.00
_cell.angle_beta   90.00
_cell.angle_gamma   90.00
#
_symmetry.space_group_name_H-M   'P 1'
#
loop_
_entity.id
_entity.type
_entity.pdbx_description
1 polymer ?
#
loop_
_entity_poly.entity_id
_entity_poly.type
_entity_poly.pdbx_seq_one_letter_code
_entity_poly.pdbx_strand_id
1 'polypeptide(L)'
;MIKRAIVALTLIVTGSFGMAFVNTQPALAGVCDERGRVITLKPWFYNLTSGNSCDLKSPSEVGGFGPYIWRIALNLIEDLFQITGYIAAGYIIYGGFLFITSSGSPDRAARGRKTVFNAIIGLVIAIASVGVVNWVSGALL
;
A
#
# COMPACT_ATOMS: atom_id res chain seq x y z
N MET A 1 -20.55 25.14 -32.92
CA MET A 1 -20.98 23.80 -32.45
C MET A 1 -20.02 23.20 -31.42
N ILE A 2 -18.69 23.36 -31.55
CA ILE A 2 -17.66 22.91 -30.60
C ILE A 2 -17.79 23.45 -29.16
N LYS A 3 -18.16 24.72 -28.96
CA LYS A 3 -18.31 25.29 -27.60
C LYS A 3 -19.43 24.62 -26.78
N ARG A 4 -20.48 24.13 -27.43
CA ARG A 4 -21.59 23.41 -26.76
C ARG A 4 -21.18 21.98 -26.38
N ALA A 5 -20.30 21.35 -27.15
CA ALA A 5 -19.76 20.03 -26.85
C ALA A 5 -18.79 20.04 -25.65
N ILE A 6 -17.98 21.10 -25.49
CA ILE A 6 -17.05 21.24 -24.35
C ILE A 6 -17.80 21.44 -23.02
N VAL A 7 -18.90 22.21 -23.04
CA VAL A 7 -19.75 22.42 -21.85
C VAL A 7 -20.49 21.13 -21.47
N ALA A 8 -20.95 20.35 -22.44
CA ALA A 8 -21.57 19.05 -22.17
C ALA A 8 -20.58 18.03 -21.58
N LEU A 9 -19.34 17.99 -22.10
CA LEU A 9 -18.31 17.07 -21.61
C LEU A 9 -17.87 17.39 -20.17
N THR A 10 -17.76 18.67 -19.82
CA THR A 10 -17.38 19.11 -18.46
C THR A 10 -18.49 18.88 -17.42
N LEU A 11 -19.76 19.00 -17.81
CA LEU A 11 -20.91 18.66 -16.95
C LEU A 11 -21.01 17.15 -16.68
N ILE A 12 -20.70 16.31 -17.66
CA ILE A 12 -20.70 14.84 -17.50
C ILE A 12 -19.55 14.38 -16.59
N VAL A 13 -18.35 14.99 -16.72
CA VAL A 13 -17.20 14.64 -15.87
C VAL A 13 -17.41 15.05 -14.41
N THR A 14 -18.12 16.16 -14.16
CA THR A 14 -18.42 16.64 -12.80
C THR A 14 -19.55 15.83 -12.14
N GLY A 15 -20.54 15.37 -12.93
CA GLY A 15 -21.63 14.51 -12.45
C GLY A 15 -21.16 13.14 -11.94
N SER A 16 -20.12 12.58 -12.55
CA SER A 16 -19.53 11.29 -12.14
C SER A 16 -18.68 11.38 -10.86
N PHE A 17 -18.24 12.58 -10.48
CA PHE A 17 -17.44 12.81 -9.26
C PHE A 17 -18.30 13.05 -8.00
N GLY A 18 -19.60 13.28 -8.16
CA GLY A 18 -20.51 13.64 -7.07
C GLY A 18 -21.00 12.49 -6.17
N MET A 19 -20.91 11.24 -6.60
CA MET A 19 -21.48 10.09 -5.84
C MET A 19 -20.47 9.31 -4.99
N ALA A 20 -19.22 9.76 -4.89
CA ALA A 20 -18.21 9.06 -4.08
C ALA A 20 -18.12 9.54 -2.60
N PHE A 21 -18.91 10.55 -2.18
CA PHE A 21 -18.77 11.16 -0.85
C PHE A 21 -19.86 10.79 0.17
N VAL A 22 -20.76 9.85 -0.13
CA VAL A 22 -21.85 9.50 0.80
C VAL A 22 -21.93 8.00 1.03
N ASN A 23 -20.89 7.42 1.62
CA ASN A 23 -21.04 6.32 2.58
C ASN A 23 -19.77 6.19 3.44
N THR A 24 -19.54 7.16 4.33
CA THR A 24 -18.80 6.82 5.55
C THR A 24 -19.78 6.09 6.46
N GLN A 25 -19.86 4.78 6.32
CA GLN A 25 -20.25 3.95 7.46
C GLN A 25 -19.41 4.47 8.63
N PRO A 26 -20.02 4.92 9.73
CA PRO A 26 -19.26 5.16 10.93
C PRO A 26 -18.48 3.87 11.17
N ALA A 27 -17.18 3.99 11.35
CA ALA A 27 -16.36 2.95 11.92
C ALA A 27 -16.87 2.70 13.35
N LEU A 28 -18.04 2.07 13.45
CA LEU A 28 -18.42 1.28 14.60
C LEU A 28 -17.42 0.14 14.58
N ALA A 29 -16.37 0.34 15.37
CA ALA A 29 -15.45 -0.68 15.78
C ALA A 29 -16.29 -1.89 16.25
N GLY A 30 -16.43 -2.91 15.40
CA GLY A 30 -16.70 -4.25 15.87
C GLY A 30 -15.62 -4.56 16.92
N VAL A 31 -16.03 -5.09 18.06
CA VAL A 31 -15.35 -5.17 19.38
C VAL A 31 -14.00 -5.90 19.33
N CYS A 32 -13.08 -5.35 18.55
CA CYS A 32 -11.79 -5.90 18.14
C CYS A 32 -11.92 -6.91 17.02
N ASP A 33 -12.43 -6.37 15.91
CA ASP A 33 -12.24 -6.97 14.62
C ASP A 33 -10.73 -7.03 14.31
N GLU A 34 -10.14 -8.22 14.45
CA GLU A 34 -8.83 -8.52 13.87
C GLU A 34 -8.81 -8.26 12.34
N ARG A 35 -9.98 -8.04 11.73
CA ARG A 35 -10.16 -7.67 10.32
C ARG A 35 -10.34 -6.17 10.09
N GLY A 36 -10.11 -5.32 11.10
CA GLY A 36 -10.06 -3.86 11.01
C GLY A 36 -8.88 -3.38 10.17
N ARG A 37 -8.88 -3.73 8.88
CA ARG A 37 -7.88 -3.32 7.90
C ARG A 37 -8.26 -1.96 7.37
N VAL A 38 -7.41 -0.96 7.59
CA VAL A 38 -7.58 0.35 6.96
C VAL A 38 -7.02 0.24 5.54
N ILE A 39 -7.91 0.24 4.55
CA ILE A 39 -7.62 0.08 3.10
C ILE A 39 -7.16 -1.33 2.72
N THR A 40 -6.22 -1.92 3.47
CA THR A 40 -5.74 -3.32 3.39
C THR A 40 -4.68 -3.61 4.47
N LEU A 41 -4.13 -2.55 5.08
CA LEU A 41 -3.07 -2.60 6.09
C LEU A 41 -3.57 -3.26 7.37
N LYS A 42 -2.76 -4.16 7.93
CA LYS A 42 -3.05 -4.80 9.21
C LYS A 42 -2.75 -3.80 10.34
N PRO A 43 -3.51 -3.83 11.45
CA PRO A 43 -3.10 -3.10 12.64
C PRO A 43 -1.85 -3.74 13.27
N TRP A 44 -1.03 -2.95 13.96
CA TRP A 44 0.20 -3.44 14.63
C TRP A 44 -0.08 -4.56 15.65
N PHE A 45 -1.27 -4.54 16.27
CA PHE A 45 -1.72 -5.53 17.25
C PHE A 45 -2.38 -6.76 16.61
N TYR A 46 -2.36 -6.90 15.28
CA TYR A 46 -2.90 -8.06 14.57
C TYR A 46 -2.29 -9.36 15.09
N ASN A 47 -3.14 -10.37 15.37
CA ASN A 47 -2.76 -11.67 15.97
C ASN A 47 -2.24 -11.61 17.43
N LEU A 48 -2.51 -10.52 18.15
CA LEU A 48 -2.18 -10.36 19.57
C LEU A 48 -3.42 -10.16 20.47
N THR A 49 -4.62 -10.33 19.92
CA THR A 49 -5.89 -10.19 20.66
C THR A 49 -6.49 -11.55 21.01
N SER A 50 -7.22 -11.62 22.11
CA SER A 50 -8.07 -12.78 22.44
C SER A 50 -9.42 -12.63 21.74
N GLY A 51 -9.87 -13.65 21.00
CA GLY A 51 -10.96 -13.55 20.02
C GLY A 51 -12.38 -13.33 20.57
N ASN A 52 -12.55 -12.73 21.76
CA ASN A 52 -13.89 -12.37 22.26
C ASN A 52 -13.91 -11.24 23.31
N SER A 53 -12.81 -11.02 24.05
CA SER A 53 -12.61 -9.84 24.87
C SER A 53 -11.38 -9.13 24.31
N CYS A 54 -11.51 -7.83 24.06
CA CYS A 54 -10.49 -7.04 23.39
C CYS A 54 -9.27 -6.76 24.29
N ASP A 55 -8.67 -7.83 24.77
CA ASP A 55 -7.53 -7.85 25.66
C ASP A 55 -6.30 -8.24 24.84
N LEU A 56 -5.27 -7.41 24.96
CA LEU A 56 -3.96 -7.70 24.39
C LEU A 56 -3.35 -8.86 25.17
N LYS A 57 -2.98 -9.93 24.46
CA LYS A 57 -2.25 -11.07 25.04
C LYS A 57 -0.99 -10.55 25.70
N SER A 58 -0.81 -10.95 26.96
CA SER A 58 0.38 -10.57 27.70
C SER A 58 1.61 -11.30 27.15
N PRO A 59 2.83 -10.73 27.25
CA PRO A 59 4.05 -11.37 26.77
C PRO A 59 4.26 -12.81 27.29
N SER A 60 3.72 -13.14 28.47
CA SER A 60 3.77 -14.49 29.05
C SER A 60 2.96 -15.53 28.28
N GLU A 61 1.90 -15.15 27.58
CA GLU A 61 1.03 -16.08 26.84
C GLU A 61 1.55 -16.42 25.44
N VAL A 62 2.48 -15.61 24.93
CA VAL A 62 3.04 -15.75 23.57
C VAL A 62 4.49 -16.27 23.55
N GLY A 63 5.01 -16.73 24.68
CA GLY A 63 6.37 -17.28 24.79
C GLY A 63 7.45 -16.26 25.17
N GLY A 64 7.07 -15.11 25.75
CA GLY A 64 7.98 -14.08 26.26
C GLY A 64 7.98 -12.78 25.43
N PHE A 65 8.74 -11.79 25.90
CA PHE A 65 8.87 -10.48 25.23
C PHE A 65 9.49 -10.57 23.83
N GLY A 66 10.42 -11.50 23.59
CA GLY A 66 11.08 -11.66 22.30
C GLY A 66 10.10 -11.98 21.16
N PRO A 67 9.36 -13.12 21.24
CA PRO A 67 8.36 -13.47 20.24
C PRO A 67 7.23 -12.44 20.10
N TYR A 68 6.84 -11.78 21.20
CA TYR A 68 5.83 -10.72 21.18
C TYR A 68 6.26 -9.54 20.29
N ILE A 69 7.45 -8.98 20.55
CA ILE A 69 8.00 -7.86 19.79
C ILE A 69 8.22 -8.26 18.33
N TRP A 70 8.72 -9.47 18.09
CA TRP A 70 8.96 -9.97 16.73
C TRP A 70 7.66 -10.06 15.90
N ARG A 71 6.55 -10.51 16.49
CA ARG A 71 5.25 -10.55 15.80
C ARG A 71 4.77 -9.16 15.39
N ILE A 72 4.91 -8.17 16.26
CA ILE A 72 4.57 -6.77 15.95
C ILE A 72 5.44 -6.26 14.81
N ALA A 73 6.75 -6.50 14.89
CA ALA A 73 7.69 -6.08 13.85
C ALA A 73 7.37 -6.72 12.49
N LEU A 74 7.05 -8.01 12.46
CA LEU A 74 6.67 -8.71 11.22
C LEU A 74 5.40 -8.13 10.58
N ASN A 75 4.37 -7.83 11.37
CA ASN A 75 3.16 -7.19 10.86
C ASN A 75 3.47 -5.82 10.24
N LEU A 76 4.25 -4.99 10.93
CA LEU A 76 4.65 -3.67 10.42
C LEU A 76 5.48 -3.77 9.14
N ILE A 77 6.40 -4.73 9.07
CA ILE A 77 7.22 -4.95 7.87
C ILE A 77 6.34 -5.37 6.69
N GLU A 78 5.37 -6.27 6.91
CA GLU A 78 4.43 -6.69 5.87
C GLU A 78 3.63 -5.49 5.32
N ASP A 79 3.15 -4.61 6.19
CA ASP A 79 2.46 -3.38 5.80
C ASP A 79 3.37 -2.42 5.03
N LEU A 80 4.64 -2.29 5.41
CA LEU A 80 5.63 -1.47 4.69
C LEU A 80 5.91 -2.01 3.28
N PHE A 81 5.99 -3.33 3.10
CA PHE A 81 6.11 -3.94 1.78
C PHE A 81 4.90 -3.63 0.91
N GLN A 82 3.71 -3.66 1.50
CA GLN A 82 2.49 -3.33 0.79
C GLN A 82 2.44 -1.85 0.37
N ILE A 83 2.80 -0.93 1.27
CA ILE A 83 2.93 0.50 0.96
C ILE A 83 3.95 0.73 -0.14
N THR A 84 5.09 0.03 -0.09
CA THR A 84 6.12 0.09 -1.13
C THR A 84 5.57 -0.32 -2.49
N GLY A 85 4.73 -1.37 -2.55
CA GLY A 85 4.04 -1.79 -3.77
C GLY A 85 3.15 -0.69 -4.35
N TYR A 86 2.36 -0.02 -3.50
CA TYR A 86 1.51 1.10 -3.93
C TYR A 86 2.31 2.30 -4.44
N ILE A 87 3.41 2.64 -3.76
CA ILE A 87 4.31 3.72 -4.18
C ILE A 87 4.97 3.40 -5.52
N ALA A 88 5.47 2.17 -5.68
CA ALA A 88 6.09 1.72 -6.94
C ALA A 88 5.08 1.79 -8.10
N ALA A 89 3.86 1.31 -7.90
CA ALA A 89 2.79 1.43 -8.90
C ALA A 89 2.51 2.90 -9.27
N GLY A 90 2.44 3.80 -8.29
CA GLY A 90 2.27 5.23 -8.52
C GLY A 90 3.38 5.84 -9.36
N TYR A 91 4.65 5.54 -9.06
CA TYR A 91 5.79 6.03 -9.84
C TYR A 91 5.85 5.46 -11.25
N ILE A 92 5.47 4.19 -11.46
CA ILE A 92 5.38 3.59 -12.79
C ILE A 92 4.32 4.30 -13.62
N ILE A 93 3.14 4.54 -13.05
CA ILE A 93 2.06 5.26 -13.73
C ILE A 93 2.51 6.68 -14.08
N TYR A 94 3.07 7.43 -13.12
CA TYR A 94 3.56 8.78 -13.34
C TYR A 94 4.67 8.85 -14.41
N GLY A 95 5.66 7.96 -14.33
CA GLY A 95 6.75 7.89 -15.31
C GLY A 95 6.26 7.47 -16.71
N GLY A 96 5.26 6.60 -16.78
CA GLY A 96 4.58 6.20 -18.02
C GLY A 96 3.82 7.35 -18.67
N PHE A 97 3.03 8.10 -17.89
CA PHE A 97 2.36 9.31 -18.39
C PHE A 97 3.35 10.35 -18.87
N LEU A 98 4.44 10.59 -18.12
CA LEU A 98 5.49 11.51 -18.53
C LEU A 98 6.13 11.07 -19.85
N PHE A 99 6.39 9.77 -20.03
CA PHE A 99 6.96 9.22 -21.25
C PHE A 99 6.03 9.41 -22.46
N ILE A 100 4.74 9.08 -22.33
CA ILE A 100 3.75 9.17 -23.43
C ILE A 100 3.47 10.63 -23.82
N THR A 101 3.43 11.54 -22.84
CA THR A 101 3.12 12.97 -23.06
C THR A 101 4.33 13.81 -23.48
N SER A 102 5.51 13.21 -23.67
CA SER A 102 6.78 13.90 -23.96
C SER A 102 6.92 14.47 -25.37
N SER A 103 5.83 14.58 -26.15
CA SER A 103 5.77 15.11 -27.53
C SER A 103 6.88 16.14 -27.83
N GLY A 104 7.89 15.69 -28.61
CA GLY A 104 8.97 16.51 -29.13
C GLY A 104 10.17 16.81 -28.22
N SER A 105 10.14 16.49 -26.93
CA SER A 105 11.25 16.76 -26.00
C SER A 105 11.96 15.49 -25.52
N PRO A 106 13.20 15.22 -25.97
CA PRO A 106 13.94 14.01 -25.57
C PRO A 106 14.26 13.97 -24.07
N ASP A 107 14.43 15.12 -23.43
CA ASP A 107 14.69 15.23 -21.99
C ASP A 107 13.52 14.66 -21.15
N ARG A 108 12.26 15.02 -21.46
CA ARG A 108 11.09 14.50 -20.73
C ARG A 108 10.91 12.99 -20.95
N ALA A 109 11.18 12.50 -22.15
CA ALA A 109 11.13 11.07 -22.45
C ALA A 109 12.24 10.28 -21.71
N ALA A 110 13.42 10.86 -21.56
CA ALA A 110 14.49 10.26 -20.76
C ALA A 110 14.15 10.22 -19.27
N ARG A 111 13.57 11.30 -18.73
CA ARG A 111 13.11 11.37 -17.33
C ARG A 111 12.00 10.37 -17.02
N GLY A 112 11.00 10.24 -17.91
CA GLY A 112 9.92 9.26 -17.77
C GLY A 112 10.45 7.83 -17.67
N ARG A 113 11.32 7.43 -18.61
CA ARG A 113 11.99 6.11 -18.57
C ARG A 113 12.79 5.91 -17.29
N LYS A 114 13.62 6.87 -16.92
CA LYS A 114 14.45 6.79 -15.70
C LYS A 114 13.58 6.60 -14.45
N THR A 115 12.45 7.29 -14.37
CA THR A 115 11.51 7.18 -13.24
C THR A 115 10.93 5.76 -13.14
N VAL A 116 10.48 5.20 -14.27
CA VAL A 116 9.96 3.83 -14.34
C VAL A 116 11.03 2.81 -13.97
N PHE A 117 12.25 2.92 -14.54
CA PHE A 117 13.34 2.00 -14.23
C PHE A 117 13.75 2.07 -12.75
N ASN A 118 13.84 3.27 -12.18
CA ASN A 118 14.15 3.44 -10.76
C ASN A 118 13.08 2.80 -9.86
N ALA A 119 11.79 2.96 -10.21
CA ALA A 119 10.70 2.33 -9.47
C ALA A 119 10.75 0.79 -9.55
N ILE A 120 11.05 0.24 -10.73
CA ILE A 120 11.21 -1.21 -10.93
C ILE A 120 12.40 -1.74 -10.11
N ILE A 121 13.55 -1.05 -10.14
CA ILE A 121 14.74 -1.46 -9.38
C ILE A 121 14.43 -1.51 -7.88
N GLY A 122 13.75 -0.48 -7.35
CA GLY A 122 13.32 -0.46 -5.95
C GLY A 122 12.41 -1.63 -5.59
N LEU A 123 11.45 -1.97 -6.46
CA LEU A 123 10.55 -3.10 -6.26
C LEU A 123 11.30 -4.45 -6.29
N VAL A 124 12.24 -4.61 -7.22
CA VAL A 124 13.07 -5.82 -7.31
C VAL A 124 13.91 -6.00 -6.04
N ILE A 125 14.51 -4.94 -5.53
CA ILE A 125 15.30 -4.99 -4.28
C ILE A 125 14.41 -5.38 -3.11
N ALA A 126 13.20 -4.82 -3.01
CA ALA A 126 12.24 -5.16 -1.97
C ALA A 126 11.90 -6.68 -1.99
N ILE A 127 11.60 -7.22 -3.17
CA ILE A 127 11.31 -8.66 -3.32
C ILE A 127 12.54 -9.52 -3.00
N ALA A 128 13.72 -9.11 -3.47
CA ALA A 128 14.97 -9.83 -3.23
C ALA A 128 15.33 -9.88 -1.73
N SER A 129 15.01 -8.83 -0.97
CA SER A 129 15.24 -8.78 0.48
C SER A 129 14.62 -9.96 1.22
N VAL A 130 13.40 -10.37 0.84
CA VAL A 130 12.72 -11.51 1.47
C VAL A 130 13.46 -12.82 1.20
N GLY A 131 13.96 -13.00 -0.03
CA GLY A 131 14.78 -14.16 -0.40
C GLY A 131 16.07 -14.25 0.42
N VAL A 132 16.74 -13.12 0.64
CA VAL A 132 17.96 -13.07 1.48
C VAL A 132 17.66 -13.43 2.92
N VAL A 133 16.59 -12.87 3.52
CA VAL A 133 16.20 -13.18 4.91
C VAL A 133 15.86 -14.66 5.06
N ASN A 134 15.15 -15.25 4.10
CA ASN A 134 14.80 -16.66 4.11
C ASN A 134 16.04 -17.55 3.97
N TRP A 135 17.00 -17.16 3.13
CA TRP A 135 18.27 -17.89 2.97
C TRP A 135 19.10 -17.88 4.26
N VAL A 136 19.21 -16.71 4.91
CA VAL A 136 19.91 -16.59 6.20
C VAL A 136 19.20 -17.40 7.29
N SER A 137 17.88 -17.33 7.35
CA SER A 137 17.09 -18.08 8.35
C SER A 137 17.20 -19.59 8.14
N GLY A 138 17.22 -20.05 6.89
CA GLY A 138 17.42 -21.48 6.56
C GLY A 138 18.86 -21.97 6.67
N ALA A 139 19.85 -21.08 6.76
CA ALA A 139 21.25 -21.44 7.00
C ALA A 139 21.62 -21.48 8.50
N LEU A 140 20.84 -20.79 9.35
CA LEU A 140 21.05 -20.71 10.80
C LEU A 140 20.21 -21.73 11.60
N LEU A 141 19.12 -22.24 11.02
CA LEU A 141 18.28 -23.31 11.57
C LEU A 141 18.65 -24.66 10.95
#